data_AF-A0A9E3TB23-F1
#
_entry.id   AF-A0A9E3TB23-F1
#
_cell.length_a   1.000
_cell.length_b   1.000
_cell.length_c   1.000
_cell.angle_alpha   90.00
_cell.angle_beta   90.00
_cell.angle_gamma   90.00
#
_symmetry.space_group_name_H-M   'P 1'
#
loop_
_entity.id
_entity.type
_entity.pdbx_description
1 polymer ?
#
loop_
_entity_poly.entity_id
_entity_poly.type
_entity_poly.pdbx_seq_one_letter_code
_entity_poly.pdbx_strand_id
1 'polypeptide(L)'
;MAASVLSGLDLPGFYPSLHPGHRGSTEMSHLVPPTLTAAEQKAILRATAANIRDHTIFSMALGAGLRLAELVGLNVGDVFAPDGTPRVRVRIRPEIARGGRAADVFLPDRLVTKLTRFWRWKRGRGEDFDPAAPVLCNQSREEIAFNIPIDGTHCVSLASAARPCDGGVPVIPSSA
;
A
#
# COMPACT_ATOMS: atom_id res chain seq x y z
N MET A 1 2.38 44.62 11.68
CA MET A 1 2.12 44.81 10.23
C MET A 1 2.38 43.47 9.57
N ALA A 2 1.45 42.73 8.97
CA ALA A 2 0.07 42.98 8.61
C ALA A 2 -0.72 41.65 8.74
N ALA A 3 -2.02 41.80 9.00
CA ALA A 3 -3.02 40.74 9.06
C ALA A 3 -3.69 40.53 7.69
N SER A 4 -4.32 39.37 7.52
CA SER A 4 -5.31 39.01 6.48
C SER A 4 -4.75 38.91 5.04
N VAL A 5 -5.16 38.03 4.13
CA VAL A 5 -6.48 37.53 3.69
C VAL A 5 -6.17 36.19 2.96
N LEU A 6 -6.86 35.07 3.17
CA LEU A 6 -7.98 34.62 2.33
C LEU A 6 -8.64 33.38 2.96
N SER A 7 -9.78 33.62 3.58
CA SER A 7 -10.90 32.69 3.69
C SER A 7 -11.37 32.27 2.30
N GLY A 8 -11.83 31.02 2.17
CA GLY A 8 -12.74 30.63 1.09
C GLY A 8 -12.38 29.34 0.39
N LEU A 9 -12.57 28.20 1.07
CA LEU A 9 -13.14 27.01 0.43
C LEU A 9 -14.12 26.37 1.42
N ASP A 10 -15.36 26.76 1.20
CA ASP A 10 -16.61 26.21 1.70
C ASP A 10 -16.68 24.72 1.31
N LEU A 11 -16.50 23.82 2.28
CA LEU A 11 -16.86 22.42 2.14
C LEU A 11 -18.18 22.23 2.90
N PRO A 12 -19.30 21.99 2.20
CA PRO A 12 -20.57 21.76 2.88
C PRO A 12 -20.47 20.49 3.72
N GLY A 13 -20.70 20.67 5.02
CA GLY A 13 -20.91 19.57 5.95
C GLY A 13 -22.08 18.72 5.48
N PHE A 14 -21.77 17.48 5.08
CA PHE A 14 -22.77 16.45 4.83
C PHE A 14 -22.50 15.26 5.74
N TYR A 15 -22.68 15.46 7.04
CA TYR A 15 -22.96 14.36 7.95
C TYR A 15 -24.48 14.23 8.01
N PRO A 16 -25.10 13.23 7.36
CA PRO A 16 -26.53 13.02 7.53
C PRO A 16 -26.78 12.58 8.97
N SER A 17 -27.63 13.33 9.66
CA SER A 17 -28.15 13.05 10.99
C SER A 17 -28.64 11.60 11.10
N LEU A 18 -28.16 10.89 12.12
CA LEU A 18 -28.80 9.65 12.58
C LEU A 18 -30.22 9.98 13.07
N HIS A 19 -31.22 9.64 12.27
CA HIS A 19 -32.61 9.54 12.75
C HIS A 19 -32.80 8.22 13.50
N PRO A 20 -33.43 8.22 14.69
CA PRO A 20 -33.77 6.99 15.39
C PRO A 20 -35.07 6.42 14.82
N GLY A 21 -35.05 5.16 14.41
CA GLY A 21 -36.27 4.36 14.28
C GLY A 21 -36.50 3.75 12.90
N HIS A 22 -35.82 2.65 12.60
CA HIS A 22 -36.47 1.56 11.88
C HIS A 22 -35.96 0.22 12.39
N ARG A 23 -36.87 -0.48 13.09
CA ARG A 23 -36.76 -1.90 13.44
C ARG A 23 -37.09 -2.69 12.17
N GLY A 24 -36.12 -2.76 11.25
CA GLY A 24 -36.18 -3.62 10.08
C GLY A 24 -35.21 -4.77 10.30
N SER A 25 -35.74 -5.98 10.42
CA SER A 25 -34.98 -7.23 10.44
C SER A 25 -33.93 -7.23 9.33
N THR A 26 -32.64 -7.22 9.69
CA THR A 26 -31.55 -7.46 8.74
C THR A 26 -31.64 -8.90 8.28
N GLU A 27 -32.44 -9.13 7.24
CA GLU A 27 -32.28 -10.28 6.37
C GLU A 27 -30.87 -10.17 5.80
N MET A 28 -29.95 -10.97 6.34
CA MET A 28 -28.60 -11.14 5.83
C MET A 28 -28.71 -11.86 4.48
N SER A 29 -29.13 -11.10 3.47
CA SER A 29 -28.94 -11.47 2.09
C SER A 29 -27.44 -11.74 1.94
N HIS A 30 -27.11 -12.97 1.53
CA HIS A 30 -25.77 -13.37 1.14
C HIS A 30 -25.37 -12.59 -0.12
N LEU A 31 -25.20 -11.29 0.01
CA LEU A 31 -24.79 -10.39 -1.05
C LEU A 31 -23.30 -10.59 -1.27
N VAL A 32 -22.93 -10.75 -2.54
CA VAL A 32 -21.54 -10.75 -2.98
C VAL A 32 -20.88 -9.50 -2.40
N PRO A 33 -19.66 -9.60 -1.82
CA PRO A 33 -18.98 -8.44 -1.27
C PRO A 33 -18.91 -7.33 -2.34
N PRO A 34 -19.26 -6.08 -2.00
CA PRO A 34 -19.25 -5.00 -2.96
C PRO A 34 -17.84 -4.78 -3.50
N THR A 35 -17.72 -4.68 -4.82
CA THR A 35 -16.44 -4.47 -5.51
C THR A 35 -16.39 -3.08 -6.13
N LEU A 36 -15.20 -2.48 -6.15
CA LEU A 36 -14.97 -1.20 -6.82
C LEU A 36 -15.23 -1.30 -8.32
N THR A 37 -16.06 -0.40 -8.85
CA THR A 37 -16.27 -0.20 -10.28
C THR A 37 -15.00 0.33 -10.96
N ALA A 38 -14.90 0.17 -12.27
CA ALA A 38 -13.76 0.70 -13.04
C ALA A 38 -13.60 2.23 -12.90
N ALA A 39 -14.71 2.97 -12.72
CA ALA A 39 -14.69 4.41 -12.51
C ALA A 39 -14.09 4.78 -11.15
N GLU A 40 -14.46 4.07 -10.09
CA GLU A 40 -13.92 4.27 -8.74
C GLU A 40 -12.44 3.90 -8.66
N GLN A 41 -12.06 2.78 -9.28
CA GLN A 41 -10.65 2.39 -9.40
C GLN A 41 -9.83 3.49 -10.09
N LYS A 42 -10.36 4.06 -11.18
CA LYS A 42 -9.73 5.18 -11.89
C LYS A 42 -9.66 6.44 -11.03
N ALA A 43 -10.68 6.72 -10.23
CA ALA A 43 -10.70 7.86 -9.32
C ALA A 43 -9.61 7.74 -8.24
N ILE A 44 -9.45 6.56 -7.63
CA ILE A 44 -8.38 6.28 -6.66
C ILE A 44 -7.00 6.46 -7.29
N LEU A 45 -6.78 5.91 -8.48
CA LEU A 45 -5.51 6.05 -9.18
C LEU A 45 -5.21 7.51 -9.55
N ARG A 46 -6.23 8.31 -9.87
CA ARG A 46 -6.07 9.76 -10.10
C ARG A 46 -5.73 10.51 -8.83
N ALA A 47 -6.46 10.27 -7.74
CA ALA A 47 -6.26 10.93 -6.45
C ALA A 47 -4.84 10.69 -5.90
N THR A 48 -4.30 9.50 -6.12
CA THR A 48 -2.96 9.13 -5.64
C THR A 48 -1.82 9.51 -6.58
N ALA A 49 -2.09 10.00 -7.80
CA ALA A 49 -1.07 10.20 -8.82
C ALA A 49 0.12 11.11 -8.42
N ALA A 50 -0.10 12.03 -7.47
CA ALA A 50 0.93 12.92 -6.93
C ALA A 50 1.86 12.23 -5.91
N ASN A 51 1.38 11.20 -5.21
CA ASN A 51 2.17 10.44 -4.23
C ASN A 51 2.67 9.13 -4.86
N ILE A 52 3.97 9.07 -5.19
CA ILE A 52 4.57 7.94 -5.91
C ILE A 52 4.44 6.63 -5.12
N ARG A 53 4.54 6.67 -3.78
CA ARG A 53 4.42 5.48 -2.94
C ARG A 53 2.99 4.94 -2.98
N ASP A 54 2.02 5.79 -2.64
CA ASP A 54 0.61 5.37 -2.56
C ASP A 54 0.09 4.96 -3.94
N HIS A 55 0.49 5.69 -4.97
CA HIS A 55 0.13 5.35 -6.35
C HIS A 55 0.65 3.97 -6.76
N THR A 56 1.87 3.62 -6.35
CA THR A 56 2.45 2.29 -6.61
C THR A 56 1.69 1.21 -5.85
N ILE A 57 1.34 1.44 -4.58
CA ILE A 57 0.55 0.53 -3.75
C ILE A 57 -0.79 0.19 -4.42
N PHE A 58 -1.57 1.22 -4.76
CA PHE A 58 -2.87 0.99 -5.41
C PHE A 58 -2.74 0.39 -6.81
N SER A 59 -1.69 0.74 -7.56
CA SER A 59 -1.46 0.17 -8.88
C SER A 59 -1.10 -1.32 -8.82
N MET A 60 -0.36 -1.75 -7.81
CA MET A 60 -0.04 -3.17 -7.56
C MET A 60 -1.29 -3.93 -7.14
N ALA A 61 -2.04 -3.41 -6.16
CA ALA A 61 -3.25 -4.06 -5.67
C ALA A 61 -4.31 -4.23 -6.77
N LEU A 62 -4.58 -3.18 -7.55
CA LEU A 62 -5.59 -3.20 -8.61
C LEU A 62 -5.10 -3.88 -9.90
N GLY A 63 -3.82 -3.76 -10.23
CA GLY A 63 -3.26 -4.25 -11.50
C GLY A 63 -2.78 -5.71 -11.47
N ALA A 64 -2.39 -6.20 -10.28
CA ALA A 64 -1.84 -7.54 -10.10
C ALA A 64 -2.66 -8.40 -9.11
N GLY A 65 -3.69 -7.82 -8.47
CA GLY A 65 -4.58 -8.57 -7.56
C GLY A 65 -3.94 -8.98 -6.24
N LEU A 66 -2.82 -8.33 -5.86
CA LEU A 66 -2.11 -8.63 -4.62
C LEU A 66 -2.91 -8.19 -3.41
N ARG A 67 -2.97 -9.05 -2.38
CA ARG A 67 -3.54 -8.67 -1.08
C ARG A 67 -2.60 -7.72 -0.37
N LEU A 68 -3.14 -6.88 0.51
CA LEU A 68 -2.34 -5.92 1.29
C LEU A 68 -1.20 -6.63 2.05
N ALA A 69 -1.51 -7.76 2.68
CA ALA A 69 -0.55 -8.62 3.38
C ALA A 69 0.63 -9.06 2.48
N GLU A 70 0.32 -9.53 1.27
CA GLU A 70 1.33 -9.99 0.31
C GLU A 70 2.18 -8.81 -0.16
N LEU A 71 1.53 -7.69 -0.50
CA LEU A 71 2.19 -6.47 -0.98
C LEU A 71 3.18 -5.89 0.05
N VAL A 72 2.78 -5.89 1.32
CA VAL A 72 3.58 -5.39 2.44
C VAL A 72 4.77 -6.30 2.73
N GLY A 73 4.58 -7.62 2.61
CA GLY A 73 5.65 -8.60 2.81
C GLY A 73 6.63 -8.75 1.65
N LEU A 74 6.46 -8.02 0.53
CA LEU A 74 7.39 -8.09 -0.59
C LEU A 74 8.73 -7.43 -0.25
N ASN A 75 9.80 -8.11 -0.65
CA ASN A 75 11.15 -7.58 -0.61
C ASN A 75 11.54 -7.00 -1.97
N VAL A 76 12.60 -6.20 -1.98
CA VAL A 76 13.16 -5.61 -3.21
C VAL A 76 13.50 -6.68 -4.24
N GLY A 77 14.09 -7.81 -3.82
CA GLY A 77 14.50 -8.89 -4.71
C GLY A 77 13.36 -9.62 -5.42
N ASP A 78 12.14 -9.58 -4.87
CA ASP A 78 10.97 -10.21 -5.51
C ASP A 78 10.42 -9.36 -6.66
N VAL A 79 10.62 -8.04 -6.59
CA VAL A 79 10.02 -7.05 -7.51
C VAL A 79 11.04 -6.53 -8.51
N PHE A 80 12.31 -6.41 -8.12
CA PHE A 80 13.38 -5.85 -8.93
C PHE A 80 14.51 -6.85 -9.15
N ALA A 81 15.13 -6.77 -10.33
CA ALA A 81 16.42 -7.38 -10.59
C ALA A 81 17.55 -6.56 -9.94
N PRO A 82 18.76 -7.13 -9.77
CA PRO A 82 19.87 -6.43 -9.10
C PRO A 82 20.30 -5.11 -9.78
N ASP A 83 20.01 -4.94 -11.06
CA ASP A 83 20.23 -3.72 -11.83
C ASP A 83 19.15 -2.64 -11.60
N GLY A 84 18.10 -2.96 -10.83
CA GLY A 84 16.94 -2.11 -10.57
C GLY A 84 15.83 -2.22 -11.62
N THR A 85 15.94 -3.15 -12.57
CA THR A 85 14.90 -3.39 -13.57
C THR A 85 13.70 -4.08 -12.90
N PRO A 86 12.46 -3.56 -13.03
CA PRO A 86 11.29 -4.25 -12.50
C PRO A 86 11.09 -5.60 -13.20
N ARG A 87 10.81 -6.63 -12.42
CA ARG A 87 10.52 -7.97 -12.93
C ARG A 87 9.12 -8.00 -13.53
N VAL A 88 8.96 -8.75 -14.61
CA VAL A 88 7.63 -9.02 -15.22
C VAL A 88 6.81 -9.99 -14.37
N ARG A 89 7.47 -10.76 -13.50
CA ARG A 89 6.87 -11.73 -12.59
C ARG A 89 7.34 -11.49 -11.18
N VAL A 90 6.40 -11.30 -10.25
CA VAL A 90 6.65 -11.21 -8.82
C VAL A 90 6.34 -12.56 -8.19
N ARG A 91 7.31 -13.07 -7.42
CA ARG A 91 7.13 -14.31 -6.67
C ARG A 91 6.67 -13.99 -5.26
N ILE A 92 5.45 -14.39 -4.94
CA ILE A 92 4.90 -14.33 -3.59
C ILE A 92 5.48 -15.51 -2.81
N ARG A 93 6.26 -15.21 -1.78
CA ARG A 93 6.86 -16.24 -0.93
C ARG A 93 5.77 -16.90 -0.04
N PRO A 94 5.92 -18.18 0.32
CA PRO A 94 4.90 -18.88 1.09
C PRO A 94 4.67 -18.27 2.48
N GLU A 95 5.68 -17.64 3.07
CA GLU A 95 5.58 -16.97 4.37
C GLU A 95 4.65 -15.75 4.32
N ILE A 96 4.51 -15.12 3.14
CA ILE A 96 3.66 -13.94 2.93
C ILE A 96 2.30 -14.25 2.29
N ALA A 97 2.14 -15.46 1.75
CA ALA A 97 0.91 -15.92 1.14
C ALA A 97 -0.06 -16.47 2.19
N ARG A 98 -1.32 -16.04 2.13
CA ARG A 98 -2.38 -16.65 2.96
C ARG A 98 -2.55 -18.12 2.58
N GLY A 99 -2.22 -19.02 3.50
CA GLY A 99 -2.29 -20.47 3.30
C GLY A 99 -0.98 -21.12 2.84
N GLY A 100 0.15 -20.41 2.89
CA GLY A 100 1.48 -21.01 2.76
C GLY A 100 1.88 -21.45 1.35
N ARG A 101 1.13 -21.06 0.31
CA ARG A 101 1.43 -21.45 -1.07
C ARG A 101 2.10 -20.31 -1.82
N ALA A 102 3.31 -20.55 -2.32
CA ALA A 102 3.96 -19.63 -3.21
C ALA A 102 3.13 -19.42 -4.48
N ALA A 103 3.05 -18.19 -4.95
CA ALA A 103 2.32 -17.82 -6.16
C ALA A 103 3.20 -16.91 -7.02
N ASP A 104 3.11 -17.08 -8.34
CA ASP A 104 3.73 -16.17 -9.28
C ASP A 104 2.66 -15.25 -9.88
N VAL A 105 2.89 -13.94 -9.80
CA VAL A 105 1.97 -12.93 -10.32
C VAL A 105 2.64 -12.16 -11.45
N PHE A 106 1.99 -12.12 -12.60
CA PHE A 106 2.45 -11.36 -13.75
C PHE A 106 2.07 -9.89 -13.61
N LEU A 107 3.05 -9.00 -13.80
CA LEU A 107 2.83 -7.57 -13.76
C LEU A 107 2.48 -7.06 -15.16
N PRO A 108 1.38 -6.31 -15.32
CA PRO A 108 1.06 -5.70 -16.61
C PRO A 108 2.09 -4.60 -16.95
N ASP A 109 2.37 -4.38 -18.24
CA ASP A 109 3.38 -3.41 -18.71
C ASP A 109 3.20 -1.99 -18.13
N ARG A 110 1.95 -1.56 -17.94
CA ARG A 110 1.63 -0.25 -17.34
C ARG A 110 2.13 -0.14 -15.90
N LEU A 111 2.24 -1.25 -15.18
CA LEU A 111 2.75 -1.31 -13.82
C LEU A 111 4.28 -1.27 -13.79
N VAL A 112 4.95 -1.89 -14.77
CA VAL A 112 6.42 -1.82 -14.93
C VAL A 112 6.90 -0.37 -14.99
N THR A 113 6.25 0.48 -15.79
CA THR A 113 6.59 1.92 -15.86
C THR A 113 6.46 2.63 -14.51
N LYS A 114 5.46 2.26 -13.71
CA LYS A 114 5.25 2.84 -12.37
C LYS A 114 6.31 2.36 -11.39
N LEU A 115 6.68 1.08 -11.45
CA LEU A 115 7.75 0.50 -10.63
C LEU A 115 9.11 1.13 -10.95
N THR A 116 9.40 1.41 -12.22
CA THR A 116 10.61 2.15 -12.61
C THR A 116 10.65 3.55 -11.98
N ARG A 117 9.51 4.25 -11.96
CA ARG A 117 9.41 5.56 -11.29
C ARG A 117 9.56 5.44 -9.77
N PHE A 118 8.96 4.40 -9.17
CA PHE A 118 9.07 4.10 -7.75
C PHE A 118 10.51 3.81 -7.34
N TRP A 119 11.26 3.02 -8.12
CA TRP A 119 12.67 2.73 -7.87
C TRP A 119 13.52 4.01 -7.76
N ARG A 120 13.35 4.94 -8.70
CA ARG A 120 14.05 6.24 -8.68
C ARG A 120 13.69 7.07 -7.47
N TRP A 121 12.40 7.08 -7.11
CA TRP A 121 11.92 7.78 -5.92
C TRP A 121 12.51 7.19 -4.63
N LYS A 122 12.50 5.86 -4.50
CA LYS A 122 13.12 5.12 -3.38
C LYS A 122 14.60 5.47 -3.25
N ARG A 123 15.31 5.57 -4.38
CA ARG A 123 16.74 5.94 -4.42
C ARG A 123 16.97 7.37 -3.93
N GLY A 124 16.12 8.30 -4.35
CA GLY A 124 16.18 9.69 -3.90
C GLY A 124 15.92 9.87 -2.41
N ARG A 125 15.27 8.89 -1.75
CA ARG A 125 15.03 8.92 -0.30
C ARG A 125 16.13 8.24 0.53
N GLY A 126 17.10 7.59 -0.12
CA GLY A 126 18.15 6.81 0.55
C GLY A 126 17.61 5.54 1.22
N GLU A 127 16.52 4.97 0.69
CA GLU A 127 16.04 3.67 1.16
C GLU A 127 16.90 2.53 0.60
N ASP A 128 16.95 1.43 1.34
CA ASP A 128 17.76 0.24 1.09
C ASP A 128 17.27 -0.53 -0.15
N PHE A 129 18.23 -1.08 -0.87
CA PHE A 129 18.06 -1.88 -2.08
C PHE A 129 18.55 -3.31 -1.91
N ASP A 130 18.96 -3.71 -0.70
CA ASP A 130 19.26 -5.10 -0.40
C ASP A 130 18.07 -5.98 -0.86
N PRO A 131 18.32 -7.09 -1.58
CA PRO A 131 17.27 -7.97 -2.05
C PRO A 131 16.32 -8.48 -0.95
N ALA A 132 16.77 -8.52 0.31
CA ALA A 132 15.99 -8.90 1.48
C ALA A 132 15.33 -7.70 2.21
N ALA A 133 15.63 -6.47 1.80
CA ALA A 133 14.99 -5.27 2.35
C ALA A 133 13.53 -5.16 1.88
N PRO A 134 12.64 -4.58 2.71
CA PRO A 134 11.25 -4.38 2.34
C PRO A 134 11.11 -3.41 1.16
N VAL A 135 10.22 -3.76 0.22
CA VAL A 135 9.98 -2.90 -0.95
C VAL A 135 9.21 -1.64 -0.57
N LEU A 136 8.30 -1.74 0.42
CA LEU A 136 7.47 -0.65 0.92
C LEU A 136 7.80 -0.30 2.37
N CYS A 137 8.00 0.99 2.60
CA CYS A 137 8.38 1.55 3.89
C CYS A 137 7.34 2.56 4.34
N ASN A 138 7.07 2.64 5.64
CA ASN A 138 6.21 3.64 6.25
C ASN A 138 6.83 5.05 6.17
N GLN A 139 6.10 6.08 6.62
CA GLN A 139 6.59 7.47 6.58
C GLN A 139 7.82 7.69 7.47
N SER A 140 7.94 6.89 8.54
CA SER A 140 9.07 6.82 9.47
C SER A 140 10.23 5.96 8.94
N ARG A 141 10.13 5.43 7.70
CA ARG A 141 11.12 4.56 7.05
C ARG A 141 11.35 3.22 7.74
N GLU A 142 10.32 2.68 8.36
CA GLU A 142 10.29 1.30 8.83
C GLU A 142 9.44 0.45 7.89
N GLU A 143 9.65 -0.86 7.87
CA GLU A 143 8.75 -1.79 7.21
C GLU A 143 7.28 -1.58 7.67
N ILE A 144 6.35 -1.63 6.73
CA ILE A 144 4.92 -1.59 7.08
C ILE A 144 4.60 -2.91 7.78
N ALA A 145 4.20 -2.87 9.05
CA ALA A 145 3.76 -4.08 9.73
C ALA A 145 2.28 -4.37 9.41
N PHE A 146 1.97 -5.58 8.97
CA PHE A 146 0.60 -6.08 8.88
C PHE A 146 0.45 -7.30 9.80
N ASN A 147 -0.46 -7.19 10.77
CA ASN A 147 -0.80 -8.28 11.67
C ASN A 147 -2.00 -9.03 11.10
N ILE A 148 -1.81 -10.28 10.72
CA ILE A 148 -2.92 -11.15 10.28
C ILE A 148 -3.44 -11.89 11.51
N PRO A 149 -4.69 -11.65 11.96
CA PRO A 149 -5.32 -12.55 12.92
C PRO A 149 -5.52 -13.92 12.26
N ILE A 150 -4.90 -14.96 12.81
CA ILE A 150 -5.05 -16.34 12.33
C ILE A 150 -6.22 -17.05 13.02
N ASP A 151 -6.40 -16.78 14.30
CA ASP A 151 -7.47 -17.19 15.20
C ASP A 151 -7.51 -16.19 16.35
N GLY A 152 -8.65 -16.01 17.02
CA GLY A 152 -8.99 -14.83 17.84
C GLY A 152 -8.01 -14.35 18.94
N THR A 153 -6.88 -15.02 19.14
CA THR A 153 -5.80 -14.70 20.09
C THR A 153 -4.40 -14.66 19.48
N HIS A 154 -4.19 -15.12 18.25
CA HIS A 154 -2.87 -15.15 17.62
C HIS A 154 -2.84 -14.32 16.34
N CYS A 155 -1.77 -13.55 16.20
CA CYS A 155 -1.47 -12.82 14.97
C CYS A 155 -0.20 -13.41 14.34
N VAL A 156 -0.25 -13.72 13.05
CA VAL A 156 0.98 -13.83 12.26
C VAL A 156 1.42 -12.41 11.94
N SER A 157 2.55 -12.01 12.52
CA SER A 157 3.27 -10.82 12.06
C SER A 157 3.98 -11.19 10.77
N LEU A 158 3.55 -10.59 9.66
CA LEU A 158 4.26 -10.74 8.39
C LEU A 158 5.59 -9.99 8.36
N ALA A 159 5.80 -9.07 9.30
CA ALA A 159 7.06 -8.37 9.50
C ALA A 159 7.89 -9.11 10.55
N SER A 160 9.06 -9.58 10.13
CA SER A 160 10.13 -10.05 11.03
C SER A 160 10.75 -8.81 11.70
N ALA A 161 10.09 -8.25 12.72
CA ALA A 161 10.52 -7.09 13.51
C ALA A 161 10.87 -5.84 12.67
N ALA A 162 10.03 -4.79 12.73
CA ALA A 162 10.20 -3.48 12.10
C ALA A 162 11.62 -3.21 11.55
N ARG A 163 11.88 -3.66 10.31
CA ARG A 163 13.22 -3.56 9.73
C ARG A 163 13.41 -2.12 9.24
N PRO A 164 14.54 -1.47 9.58
CA PRO A 164 14.84 -0.16 9.03
C PRO A 164 14.95 -0.24 7.51
N CYS A 165 14.31 0.68 6.82
CA CYS A 165 14.38 0.77 5.37
C CYS A 165 15.59 1.54 4.86
N ASP A 166 16.49 1.98 5.73
CA ASP A 166 17.69 2.76 5.42
C ASP A 166 18.98 2.00 5.75
N GLY A 167 18.89 0.67 5.94
CA GLY A 167 20.02 -0.15 6.38
C GLY A 167 20.45 0.10 7.83
N GLY A 168 19.62 0.82 8.62
CA GLY A 168 19.91 1.16 10.02
C GLY A 168 20.65 2.48 10.21
N VAL A 169 20.71 3.35 9.19
CA VAL A 169 21.32 4.68 9.30
C VAL A 169 20.29 5.67 9.87
N PRO A 170 20.46 6.22 11.08
CA PRO A 170 19.48 7.10 11.69
C PRO A 170 19.25 8.35 10.83
N VAL A 171 17.99 8.58 10.46
CA VAL A 171 17.58 9.71 9.64
C VAL A 171 17.35 10.92 10.54
N ILE A 172 18.20 11.93 10.38
CA ILE A 172 17.97 13.25 10.99
C ILE A 172 16.67 13.80 10.37
N PRO A 173 15.65 14.17 11.17
CA PRO A 173 14.41 14.69 10.62
C PRO A 173 14.72 15.97 9.83
N SER A 174 14.32 15.99 8.56
CA SER A 174 14.32 17.22 7.77
C SER A 174 13.28 18.14 8.38
N SER A 175 13.73 19.17 9.10
CA SER A 175 12.90 20.27 9.59
C SER A 175 12.12 20.88 8.43
N ALA A 176 10.80 20.92 8.58
CA ALA A 176 9.88 21.73 7.78
C ALA A 176 9.94 23.20 8.21
#